data_AF-A0ABD1GZD7-F1
#
_entry.id   AF-A0ABD1GZD7-F1
#
_cell.length_a   1.000
_cell.length_b   1.000
_cell.length_c   1.000
_cell.angle_alpha   90.00
_cell.angle_beta   90.00
_cell.angle_gamma   90.00
#
_symmetry.space_group_name_H-M   'P 1'
#
loop_
_entity.id
_entity.type
_entity.pdbx_description
1 polymer ?
#
loop_
_entity_poly.entity_id
_entity_poly.type
_entity_poly.pdbx_seq_one_letter_code
_entity_poly.pdbx_strand_id
1 'polypeptide(L)'
;MPRRCYSDDSSSESPSDSNRRSSRRRRHSDKRKITEDEITDYLAKKAQKKALKVAKKLKLQSKDVSGYSNDSNPFGDSNLSEKFVWRKKIEKDVSQGVPLDDFSLKAEKKRQRERKVRLLLLSWSVLGADFQDWEKKEEEFHFDQSKIRSEIRSREGRIKPIDILTKHLDHSDDFEIDINEPYMVFKGLTVKEMEELHNDIKMHLD
;
A
#
# COMPACT_ATOMS: atom_id res chain seq x y z
N MET A 1 23.77 71.73 41.39
CA MET A 1 22.48 72.02 40.73
C MET A 1 22.51 71.38 39.35
N PRO A 2 21.50 70.63 38.84
CA PRO A 2 20.40 69.87 39.48
C PRO A 2 20.28 68.37 39.02
N ARG A 3 19.69 67.52 39.90
CA ARG A 3 18.67 66.44 39.74
C ARG A 3 18.73 65.46 38.53
N ARG A 4 18.49 64.13 38.64
CA ARG A 4 17.33 63.47 39.28
C ARG A 4 17.40 61.90 39.27
N CYS A 5 17.00 61.29 40.41
CA CYS A 5 16.28 60.01 40.75
C CYS A 5 16.61 58.67 40.03
N TYR A 6 16.54 57.46 40.63
CA TYR A 6 15.52 56.77 41.49
C TYR A 6 16.24 55.65 42.31
N SER A 7 16.00 55.47 43.63
CA SER A 7 15.09 54.50 44.30
C SER A 7 15.50 53.03 44.14
N ASP A 8 15.40 52.10 45.09
CA ASP A 8 15.05 52.00 46.52
C ASP A 8 15.54 50.59 46.90
N ASP A 9 16.29 50.41 47.99
CA ASP A 9 16.99 49.16 48.32
C ASP A 9 16.30 48.41 49.47
N SER A 10 16.02 47.13 49.20
CA SER A 10 15.98 46.00 50.12
C SER A 10 15.02 46.03 51.33
N SER A 11 13.80 45.49 51.11
CA SER A 11 12.99 44.90 52.19
C SER A 11 13.43 43.46 52.45
N SER A 12 13.93 43.20 53.66
CA SER A 12 14.25 41.87 54.17
C SER A 12 13.09 41.34 55.01
N GLU A 13 12.39 40.32 54.52
CA GLU A 13 11.38 39.60 55.30
C GLU A 13 11.89 38.21 55.68
N SER A 14 12.00 37.98 56.99
CA SER A 14 12.39 36.72 57.60
C SER A 14 11.19 35.77 57.69
N PRO A 15 11.30 34.48 57.30
CA PRO A 15 10.20 33.54 57.45
C PRO A 15 10.17 32.95 58.86
N SER A 16 9.05 33.14 59.56
CA SER A 16 8.78 32.55 60.87
C SER A 16 8.53 31.04 60.77
N ASP A 17 9.35 30.26 61.46
CA ASP A 17 9.27 28.81 61.54
C ASP A 17 8.13 28.38 62.49
N SER A 18 7.03 27.90 61.91
CA SER A 18 5.87 27.37 62.64
C SER A 18 5.71 25.86 62.42
N ASN A 19 6.46 25.11 63.23
CA ASN A 19 6.09 23.86 63.89
C ASN A 19 4.91 23.05 63.26
N ARG A 20 5.18 22.30 62.19
CA ARG A 20 4.26 21.27 61.65
C ARG A 20 4.29 20.00 62.51
N ARG A 21 3.56 20.00 63.64
CA ARG A 21 3.19 18.76 64.34
C ARG A 21 2.26 17.94 63.44
N SER A 22 2.82 16.90 62.81
CA SER A 22 2.11 15.96 61.96
C SER A 22 1.22 15.04 62.80
N SER A 23 -0.02 15.45 63.02
CA SER A 23 -1.08 14.60 63.56
C SER A 23 -1.36 13.46 62.59
N ARG A 24 -0.76 12.29 62.84
CA ARG A 24 -1.11 11.01 62.18
C ARG A 24 -2.53 10.60 62.58
N ARG A 25 -3.54 11.23 61.97
CA ARG A 25 -4.89 10.69 61.91
C ARG A 25 -4.84 9.42 61.07
N ARG A 26 -4.79 8.26 61.72
CA ARG A 26 -5.10 6.96 61.10
C ARG A 26 -6.54 7.03 60.60
N ARG A 27 -6.72 7.39 59.32
CA ARG A 27 -8.03 7.29 58.64
C ARG A 27 -8.32 5.80 58.52
N HIS A 28 -9.29 5.31 59.29
CA HIS A 28 -9.93 4.03 59.00
C HIS A 28 -10.56 4.16 57.61
N SER A 29 -9.96 3.50 56.63
CA SER A 29 -10.44 3.51 55.26
C SER A 29 -11.58 2.50 55.17
N ASP A 30 -12.82 2.98 55.22
CA ASP A 30 -13.96 2.16 54.82
C ASP A 30 -13.69 1.60 53.42
N LYS A 31 -13.68 0.26 53.32
CA LYS A 31 -13.50 -0.44 52.04
C LYS A 31 -14.77 -0.24 51.22
N ARG A 32 -14.81 0.82 50.43
CA ARG A 32 -15.87 1.03 49.44
C ARG A 32 -15.89 -0.18 48.50
N LYS A 33 -17.08 -0.71 48.23
CA LYS A 33 -17.27 -1.76 47.22
C LYS A 33 -16.97 -1.12 45.86
N ILE A 34 -15.92 -1.61 45.20
CA ILE A 34 -15.53 -1.15 43.87
C ILE A 34 -16.65 -1.55 42.90
N THR A 35 -17.22 -0.59 42.18
CA THR A 35 -18.26 -0.86 41.20
C THR A 35 -17.64 -1.40 39.91
N GLU A 36 -18.39 -2.18 39.14
CA GLU A 36 -17.94 -2.70 37.85
C GLU A 36 -17.57 -1.57 36.88
N ASP A 37 -18.31 -0.46 36.93
CA ASP A 37 -18.00 0.77 36.18
C ASP A 37 -16.64 1.35 36.56
N GLU A 38 -16.27 1.35 37.83
CA GLU A 38 -14.95 1.84 38.28
C GLU A 38 -13.81 0.92 37.82
N ILE A 39 -14.07 -0.39 37.69
CA ILE A 39 -13.13 -1.37 37.13
C ILE A 39 -12.95 -1.13 35.62
N THR A 40 -14.03 -0.95 34.87
CA THR A 40 -13.96 -0.70 33.42
C THR A 40 -13.27 0.62 33.10
N ASP A 41 -13.57 1.69 33.85
CA ASP A 41 -12.89 2.98 33.75
C ASP A 41 -11.39 2.87 34.04
N TYR A 42 -11.01 2.11 35.06
CA TYR A 42 -9.62 1.86 35.38
C TYR A 42 -8.90 1.12 34.24
N LEU A 43 -9.53 0.07 33.70
CA LEU A 43 -9.01 -0.69 32.56
C LEU A 43 -8.90 0.17 31.31
N ALA A 44 -9.88 1.04 31.04
CA ALA A 44 -9.88 1.96 29.91
C ALA A 44 -8.72 2.97 30.02
N LYS A 45 -8.54 3.59 31.19
CA LYS A 45 -7.38 4.47 31.46
C LYS A 45 -6.05 3.74 31.28
N LYS A 46 -5.98 2.46 31.69
CA LYS A 46 -4.78 1.61 31.51
C LYS A 46 -4.53 1.29 30.04
N ALA A 47 -5.56 0.94 29.29
CA ALA A 47 -5.51 0.68 27.84
C ALA A 47 -5.07 1.93 27.06
N GLN A 48 -5.64 3.10 27.38
CA GLN A 48 -5.26 4.37 26.77
C GLN A 48 -3.78 4.69 27.02
N LYS A 49 -3.29 4.53 28.26
CA LYS A 49 -1.87 4.70 28.58
C LYS A 49 -0.97 3.74 27.79
N LYS A 50 -1.39 2.49 27.59
CA LYS A 50 -0.66 1.53 26.75
C LYS A 50 -0.64 1.97 25.29
N ALA A 51 -1.78 2.32 24.71
CA ALA A 51 -1.91 2.77 23.33
C ALA A 51 -1.07 4.04 23.06
N LEU A 52 -1.05 5.01 23.98
CA LEU A 52 -0.19 6.19 23.87
C LEU A 52 1.29 5.85 23.91
N LYS A 53 1.72 4.90 24.76
CA LYS A 53 3.10 4.42 24.77
C LYS A 53 3.47 3.72 23.45
N VAL A 54 2.54 2.97 22.88
CA VAL A 54 2.70 2.34 21.56
C VAL A 54 2.87 3.38 20.47
N ALA A 55 1.98 4.36 20.41
CA ALA A 55 2.03 5.46 19.44
C ALA A 55 3.35 6.23 19.53
N LYS A 56 3.78 6.60 20.75
CA LYS A 56 5.07 7.27 20.98
C LYS A 56 6.26 6.44 20.50
N LYS A 57 6.28 5.14 20.78
CA LYS A 57 7.36 4.25 20.33
C LYS A 57 7.37 4.10 18.81
N LEU A 58 6.21 4.08 18.17
CA LEU A 58 6.12 3.98 16.72
C LEU A 58 6.55 5.30 16.06
N LYS A 59 6.20 6.46 16.62
CA LYS A 59 6.69 7.78 16.17
C LYS A 59 8.22 7.82 16.12
N LEU A 60 8.91 7.28 17.13
CA LEU A 60 10.37 7.22 17.15
C LEU A 60 10.96 6.29 16.07
N GLN A 61 10.19 5.31 15.59
CA GLN A 61 10.62 4.39 14.52
C GLN A 61 10.28 4.92 13.13
N SER A 62 9.25 5.74 12.99
CA SER A 62 8.79 6.32 11.73
C SER A 62 9.16 7.79 11.67
N LYS A 63 10.30 8.10 11.07
CA LYS A 63 10.73 9.49 10.84
C LYS A 63 9.97 10.12 9.66
N ASP A 64 9.76 9.35 8.61
CA ASP A 64 9.11 9.80 7.37
C ASP A 64 7.89 8.94 7.06
N VAL A 65 6.83 9.57 6.57
CA VAL A 65 5.61 8.92 6.10
C VAL A 65 5.41 9.28 4.64
N SER A 66 5.47 8.27 3.76
CA SER A 66 5.26 8.43 2.31
C SER A 66 6.20 9.45 1.64
N GLY A 67 7.42 9.61 2.16
CA GLY A 67 8.42 10.55 1.63
C GLY A 67 8.36 11.96 2.20
N TYR A 68 7.41 12.25 3.10
CA TYR A 68 7.30 13.53 3.78
C TYR A 68 7.69 13.41 5.25
N SER A 69 8.39 14.44 5.73
CA SER A 69 8.72 14.63 7.14
C SER A 69 7.73 15.63 7.76
N ASN A 70 7.64 15.66 9.09
CA ASN A 70 6.86 16.66 9.82
C ASN A 70 7.23 18.11 9.48
N ASP A 71 8.51 18.35 9.13
CA ASP A 71 9.03 19.69 8.81
C ASP A 71 8.97 20.00 7.30
N SER A 72 8.74 18.99 6.47
CA SER A 72 8.67 19.10 5.00
C SER A 72 7.41 18.40 4.50
N ASN A 73 6.28 18.94 4.93
CA ASN A 73 4.94 18.48 4.55
C ASN A 73 4.23 19.60 3.77
N PRO A 74 3.79 19.36 2.51
CA PRO A 74 3.15 20.39 1.67
C PRO A 74 1.84 20.96 2.27
N PHE A 75 1.24 20.27 3.24
CA PHE A 75 0.01 20.72 3.92
C PHE A 75 0.27 21.40 5.27
N GLY A 76 1.54 21.61 5.65
CA GLY A 76 1.91 22.32 6.88
C GLY A 76 1.61 21.56 8.17
N ASP A 77 1.33 20.26 8.12
CA ASP A 77 1.03 19.46 9.31
C ASP A 77 2.32 18.96 9.98
N SER A 78 2.51 19.39 11.24
CA SER A 78 3.69 19.11 12.06
C SER A 78 3.66 17.76 12.77
N ASN A 79 2.54 17.02 12.73
CA ASN A 79 2.38 15.74 13.44
C ASN A 79 2.20 14.53 12.51
N LEU A 80 2.59 14.65 11.24
CA LEU A 80 2.41 13.63 10.20
C LEU A 80 2.91 12.22 10.59
N SER A 81 4.03 12.13 11.31
CA SER A 81 4.60 10.87 11.80
C SER A 81 3.93 10.31 13.07
N GLU A 82 3.05 11.07 13.71
CA GLU A 82 2.36 10.65 14.93
C GLU A 82 1.19 9.70 14.64
N LYS A 83 1.06 8.65 15.46
CA LYS A 83 -0.11 7.78 15.40
C LYS A 83 -1.22 8.30 16.31
N PHE A 84 -2.38 8.56 15.71
CA PHE A 84 -3.58 8.94 16.44
C PHE A 84 -4.08 7.81 17.37
N VAL A 85 -4.48 8.17 18.58
CA VAL A 85 -5.05 7.24 19.58
C VAL A 85 -6.48 7.64 19.87
N TRP A 86 -7.43 6.83 19.40
CA TRP A 86 -8.86 7.11 19.57
C TRP A 86 -9.36 6.68 20.96
N ARG A 87 -9.27 7.61 21.92
CA ARG A 87 -9.61 7.35 23.34
C ARG A 87 -11.01 6.79 23.56
N LYS A 88 -12.01 7.38 22.88
CA LYS A 88 -13.41 6.96 23.00
C LYS A 88 -13.65 5.55 22.47
N LYS A 89 -12.93 5.15 21.42
CA LYS A 89 -12.96 3.80 20.88
C LYS A 89 -12.34 2.80 21.87
N ILE A 90 -11.21 3.15 22.49
CA ILE A 90 -10.57 2.31 23.52
C ILE A 90 -11.49 2.10 24.72
N GLU A 91 -12.16 3.16 25.20
CA GLU A 91 -13.17 3.05 26.27
C GLU A 91 -14.27 2.05 25.88
N LYS A 92 -14.84 2.22 24.68
CA LYS A 92 -15.87 1.30 24.15
C LYS A 92 -15.37 -0.14 24.05
N ASP A 93 -14.16 -0.35 23.53
CA ASP A 93 -13.58 -1.68 23.34
C ASP A 93 -13.30 -2.36 24.68
N VAL A 94 -12.84 -1.61 25.68
CA VAL A 94 -12.66 -2.14 27.04
C VAL A 94 -13.99 -2.48 27.70
N SER A 95 -15.03 -1.64 27.54
CA SER A 95 -16.38 -1.97 28.01
C SER A 95 -16.97 -3.19 27.29
N GLN A 96 -16.56 -3.47 26.04
CA GLN A 96 -16.92 -4.67 25.29
C GLN A 96 -16.08 -5.91 25.66
N GLY A 97 -15.14 -5.78 26.61
CA GLY A 97 -14.33 -6.90 27.10
C GLY A 97 -13.08 -7.20 26.26
N VAL A 98 -12.66 -6.30 25.36
CA VAL A 98 -11.42 -6.47 24.58
C VAL A 98 -10.21 -6.50 25.52
N PRO A 99 -9.34 -7.52 25.42
CA PRO A 99 -8.22 -7.69 26.34
C PRO A 99 -7.17 -6.58 26.18
N LEU A 100 -6.56 -6.18 27.30
CA LEU A 100 -5.52 -5.14 27.34
C LEU A 100 -4.25 -5.45 26.53
N ASP A 101 -4.08 -6.68 26.06
CA ASP A 101 -2.93 -7.07 25.24
C ASP A 101 -3.10 -6.65 23.78
N ASP A 102 -4.33 -6.42 23.31
CA ASP A 102 -4.59 -5.92 21.95
C ASP A 102 -4.06 -4.48 21.76
N PHE A 103 -3.94 -3.71 22.85
CA PHE A 103 -3.32 -2.39 22.84
C PHE A 103 -1.80 -2.43 23.04
N SER A 104 -1.18 -3.60 22.98
CA SER A 104 0.26 -3.81 23.11
C SER A 104 1.02 -3.51 21.81
N LEU A 105 2.32 -3.22 21.92
CA LEU A 105 3.21 -3.07 20.77
C LEU A 105 3.22 -4.31 19.88
N LYS A 106 3.12 -5.50 20.48
CA LYS A 106 3.17 -6.77 19.76
C LYS A 106 1.94 -6.94 18.85
N ALA A 107 0.76 -6.68 19.41
CA ALA A 107 -0.50 -6.71 18.68
C ALA A 107 -0.52 -5.69 17.54
N GLU A 108 -0.10 -4.44 17.80
CA GLU A 108 -0.04 -3.41 16.75
C GLU A 108 0.97 -3.77 15.65
N LYS A 109 2.17 -4.27 16.00
CA LYS A 109 3.14 -4.74 14.99
C LYS A 109 2.61 -5.91 14.16
N LYS A 110 1.86 -6.83 14.77
CA LYS A 110 1.20 -7.93 14.05
C LYS A 110 0.18 -7.38 13.04
N ARG A 111 -0.70 -6.49 13.50
CA ARG A 111 -1.71 -5.81 12.67
C ARG A 111 -1.06 -5.02 11.50
N GLN A 112 0.09 -4.40 11.72
CA GLN A 112 0.85 -3.70 10.66
C GLN A 112 1.45 -4.67 9.64
N ARG A 113 1.99 -5.82 10.07
CA ARG A 113 2.49 -6.86 9.17
C ARG A 113 1.38 -7.43 8.30
N GLU A 114 0.24 -7.75 8.88
CA GLU A 114 -0.93 -8.26 8.15
C GLU A 114 -1.43 -7.27 7.10
N ARG A 115 -1.48 -5.97 7.41
CA ARG A 115 -1.79 -4.92 6.41
C ARG A 115 -0.82 -4.93 5.25
N LYS A 116 0.49 -4.96 5.53
CA LYS A 116 1.52 -4.96 4.50
C LYS A 116 1.42 -6.18 3.59
N VAL A 117 1.22 -7.36 4.19
CA VAL A 117 1.02 -8.61 3.44
C VAL A 117 -0.24 -8.52 2.57
N ARG A 118 -1.36 -8.01 3.11
CA ARG A 118 -2.60 -7.85 2.35
C ARG A 118 -2.43 -6.89 1.17
N LEU A 119 -1.76 -5.75 1.38
CA LEU A 119 -1.48 -4.79 0.31
C LEU A 119 -0.56 -5.38 -0.76
N LEU A 120 0.47 -6.11 -0.34
CA LEU A 120 1.40 -6.77 -1.26
C LEU A 120 0.69 -7.85 -2.07
N LEU A 121 -0.16 -8.67 -1.44
CA LEU A 121 -0.97 -9.67 -2.12
C LEU A 121 -1.93 -9.04 -3.13
N LEU A 122 -2.60 -7.94 -2.75
CA LEU A 122 -3.47 -7.21 -3.67
C LEU A 122 -2.68 -6.64 -4.84
N SER A 123 -1.51 -6.05 -4.59
CA SER A 123 -0.63 -5.53 -5.63
C SER A 123 -0.17 -6.62 -6.58
N TRP A 124 0.23 -7.79 -6.09
CA TRP A 124 0.63 -8.92 -6.93
C TRP A 124 -0.54 -9.47 -7.74
N SER A 125 -1.72 -9.54 -7.14
CA SER A 125 -2.94 -9.98 -7.82
C SER A 125 -3.36 -9.02 -8.93
N VAL A 126 -3.24 -7.71 -8.70
CA VAL A 126 -3.54 -6.68 -9.71
C VAL A 126 -2.48 -6.70 -10.81
N LEU A 127 -1.19 -6.69 -10.46
CA LEU A 127 -0.09 -6.75 -11.43
C LEU A 127 -0.16 -8.02 -12.30
N GLY A 128 -0.57 -9.15 -11.72
CA GLY A 128 -0.76 -10.39 -12.48
C GLY A 128 -1.95 -10.34 -13.45
N ALA A 129 -3.05 -9.70 -13.06
CA ALA A 129 -4.20 -9.50 -13.95
C ALA A 129 -3.86 -8.55 -15.10
N ASP A 130 -3.20 -7.43 -14.78
CA ASP A 130 -2.74 -6.48 -15.81
C ASP A 130 -1.77 -7.16 -16.78
N PHE A 131 -0.84 -7.97 -16.28
CA PHE A 131 0.12 -8.69 -17.13
C PHE A 131 -0.57 -9.61 -18.14
N GLN A 132 -1.57 -10.38 -17.72
CA GLN A 132 -2.32 -11.27 -18.60
C GLN A 132 -3.13 -10.50 -19.66
N ASP A 133 -3.70 -9.36 -19.29
CA ASP A 133 -4.41 -8.49 -20.23
C ASP A 133 -3.45 -7.80 -21.22
N TRP A 134 -2.22 -7.51 -20.80
CA TRP A 134 -1.16 -7.01 -21.69
C TRP A 134 -0.70 -8.06 -22.68
N GLU A 135 -0.47 -9.30 -22.23
CA GLU A 135 -0.06 -10.44 -23.08
C GLU A 135 -1.10 -10.68 -24.20
N LYS A 136 -2.39 -10.75 -23.85
CA LYS A 136 -3.47 -10.89 -24.85
C LYS A 136 -3.52 -9.73 -25.85
N LYS A 137 -3.35 -8.49 -25.38
CA LYS A 137 -3.33 -7.31 -26.27
C LYS A 137 -2.11 -7.31 -27.18
N GLU A 138 -0.97 -7.81 -26.72
CA GLU A 138 0.24 -7.94 -27.51
C GLU A 138 0.06 -9.02 -28.60
N GLU A 139 -0.51 -10.17 -28.24
CA GLU A 139 -0.88 -11.23 -29.19
C GLU A 139 -1.86 -10.72 -30.26
N GLU A 140 -2.94 -10.04 -29.85
CA GLU A 140 -3.93 -9.47 -30.76
C GLU A 140 -3.30 -8.41 -31.67
N PHE A 141 -2.44 -7.55 -31.14
CA PHE A 141 -1.69 -6.58 -31.93
C PHE A 141 -0.79 -7.27 -32.96
N HIS A 142 -0.05 -8.30 -32.57
CA HIS A 142 0.80 -9.05 -33.50
C HIS A 142 -0.02 -9.76 -34.59
N PHE A 143 -1.17 -10.33 -34.21
CA PHE A 143 -2.10 -10.94 -35.14
C PHE A 143 -2.63 -9.93 -36.18
N ASP A 144 -3.14 -8.78 -35.72
CA ASP A 144 -3.63 -7.71 -36.58
C ASP A 144 -2.54 -7.15 -37.49
N GLN A 145 -1.33 -6.94 -36.96
CA GLN A 145 -0.19 -6.52 -37.76
C GLN A 145 0.17 -7.55 -38.84
N SER A 146 0.15 -8.84 -38.51
CA SER A 146 0.38 -9.91 -39.48
C SER A 146 -0.66 -9.91 -40.59
N LYS A 147 -1.94 -9.71 -40.25
CA LYS A 147 -3.05 -9.59 -41.22
C LYS A 147 -2.89 -8.38 -42.14
N ILE A 148 -2.65 -7.20 -41.58
CA ILE A 148 -2.42 -5.96 -42.34
C ILE A 148 -1.22 -6.11 -43.28
N ARG A 149 -0.11 -6.67 -42.78
CA ARG A 149 1.10 -6.89 -43.58
C ARG A 149 0.88 -7.90 -44.71
N SER A 150 0.09 -8.95 -44.47
CA SER A 150 -0.31 -9.93 -45.48
C SER A 150 -1.11 -9.28 -46.61
N GLU A 151 -2.09 -8.44 -46.26
CA GLU A 151 -2.92 -7.73 -47.22
C GLU A 151 -2.11 -6.76 -48.09
N ILE A 152 -1.20 -6.00 -47.48
CA ILE A 152 -0.28 -5.10 -48.21
C ILE A 152 0.61 -5.90 -49.18
N ARG A 153 1.20 -7.02 -48.71
CA ARG A 153 2.05 -7.89 -49.54
C ARG A 153 1.29 -8.48 -50.73
N SER A 154 0.04 -8.89 -50.51
CA SER A 154 -0.85 -9.38 -51.57
C SER A 154 -1.13 -8.31 -52.63
N ARG A 155 -1.39 -7.07 -52.21
CA ARG A 155 -1.67 -5.95 -53.12
C ARG A 155 -0.43 -5.52 -53.91
N GLU A 156 0.76 -5.60 -53.32
CA GLU A 156 2.03 -5.21 -53.95
C GLU A 156 2.67 -6.34 -54.80
N GLY A 157 2.07 -7.53 -54.85
CA GLY A 157 2.61 -8.69 -55.57
C GLY A 157 3.85 -9.31 -54.93
N ARG A 158 4.10 -9.04 -53.64
CA ARG A 158 5.22 -9.58 -52.84
C ARG A 158 4.73 -10.62 -51.85
N ILE A 159 3.86 -11.52 -52.33
CA ILE A 159 3.20 -12.54 -51.52
C ILE A 159 4.25 -13.48 -50.93
N LYS A 160 4.18 -13.71 -49.62
CA LYS A 160 5.01 -14.71 -48.95
C LYS A 160 4.32 -16.08 -48.93
N PRO A 161 5.09 -17.18 -48.79
CA PRO A 161 4.52 -18.52 -48.63
C PRO A 161 3.47 -18.63 -47.53
N ILE A 162 3.67 -17.99 -46.38
CA ILE A 162 2.71 -17.97 -45.27
C ILE A 162 1.37 -17.34 -45.68
N ASP A 163 1.40 -16.26 -46.45
CA ASP A 163 0.18 -15.56 -46.89
C ASP A 163 -0.67 -16.46 -47.78
N ILE A 164 -0.01 -17.25 -48.63
CA ILE A 164 -0.64 -18.24 -49.50
C ILE A 164 -1.29 -19.32 -48.64
N LEU A 165 -0.58 -19.85 -47.64
CA LEU A 165 -1.14 -20.89 -46.75
C LEU A 165 -2.33 -20.37 -45.94
N THR A 166 -2.26 -19.16 -45.39
CA THR A 166 -3.36 -18.55 -44.63
C THR A 166 -4.59 -18.35 -45.51
N LYS A 167 -4.44 -17.84 -46.73
CA LYS A 167 -5.52 -17.68 -47.71
C LYS A 167 -6.19 -19.02 -48.10
N HIS A 168 -5.45 -20.13 -48.14
CA HIS A 168 -6.03 -21.45 -48.42
C HIS A 168 -6.85 -22.02 -47.26
N LEU A 169 -6.57 -21.62 -46.02
CA LEU A 169 -7.36 -21.99 -44.84
C LEU A 169 -8.65 -21.17 -44.75
N ASP A 170 -8.59 -19.90 -45.16
CA ASP A 170 -9.72 -18.97 -45.21
C ASP A 170 -10.47 -19.12 -46.54
N HIS A 171 -11.30 -20.16 -46.69
CA HIS A 171 -12.10 -20.47 -47.90
C HIS A 171 -13.22 -19.44 -48.22
N SER A 172 -13.12 -18.20 -47.73
CA SER A 172 -14.19 -17.20 -47.75
C SER A 172 -13.91 -15.95 -48.59
N ASP A 173 -12.80 -15.90 -49.33
CA ASP A 173 -12.46 -14.73 -50.17
C ASP A 173 -12.61 -15.11 -51.65
N ASP A 174 -13.58 -14.50 -52.34
CA ASP A 174 -14.00 -14.70 -53.74
C ASP A 174 -12.91 -14.37 -54.81
N PHE A 175 -11.63 -14.46 -54.45
CA PHE A 175 -10.53 -14.35 -55.40
C PHE A 175 -10.02 -15.75 -55.73
N GLU A 176 -10.31 -16.19 -56.96
CA GLU A 176 -9.74 -17.37 -57.62
C GLU A 176 -8.20 -17.25 -57.73
N ILE A 177 -7.48 -17.44 -56.62
CA ILE A 177 -6.09 -17.85 -56.67
C ILE A 177 -6.13 -19.36 -56.88
N ASP A 178 -6.31 -19.76 -58.14
CA ASP A 178 -6.34 -21.15 -58.59
C ASP A 178 -4.94 -21.77 -58.52
N ILE A 179 -4.44 -21.95 -57.29
CA ILE A 179 -3.26 -22.78 -57.05
C ILE A 179 -3.79 -24.21 -56.94
N ASN A 180 -3.82 -24.86 -58.11
CA ASN A 180 -4.30 -26.23 -58.34
C ASN A 180 -3.74 -27.27 -57.35
N GLU A 181 -2.62 -26.98 -56.66
CA GLU A 181 -1.93 -27.90 -55.75
C GLU A 181 -1.23 -27.19 -54.56
N PRO A 182 -1.74 -27.31 -53.31
CA PRO A 182 -1.24 -26.58 -52.13
C PRO A 182 0.25 -26.79 -51.80
N TYR A 183 0.81 -27.93 -52.18
CA TYR A 183 2.21 -28.25 -51.90
C TYR A 183 3.20 -27.45 -52.76
N MET A 184 2.72 -26.79 -53.82
CA MET A 184 3.55 -25.97 -54.71
C MET A 184 4.13 -24.73 -54.01
N VAL A 185 3.53 -24.29 -52.90
CA VAL A 185 4.06 -23.21 -52.04
C VAL A 185 5.45 -23.54 -51.51
N PHE A 186 5.75 -24.82 -51.29
CA PHE A 186 7.05 -25.28 -50.80
C PHE A 186 8.06 -25.51 -51.92
N LYS A 187 7.63 -25.57 -53.20
CA LYS A 187 8.54 -25.78 -54.32
C LYS A 187 9.24 -24.48 -54.69
N GLY A 188 10.57 -24.49 -54.60
CA GLY A 188 11.42 -23.35 -54.96
C GLY A 188 11.88 -22.48 -53.80
N LEU A 189 11.47 -22.79 -52.57
CA LEU A 189 12.00 -22.13 -51.37
C LEU A 189 13.39 -22.64 -51.02
N THR A 190 14.25 -21.73 -50.59
CA THR A 190 15.54 -22.05 -49.99
C THR A 190 15.36 -22.57 -48.55
N VAL A 191 16.37 -23.26 -48.02
CA VAL A 191 16.33 -23.80 -46.65
C VAL A 191 16.06 -22.71 -45.61
N LYS A 192 16.63 -21.52 -45.80
CA LYS A 192 16.41 -20.37 -44.91
C LYS A 192 14.97 -19.90 -44.92
N GLU A 193 14.36 -19.78 -46.09
CA GLU A 193 12.96 -19.36 -46.23
C GLU A 193 11.99 -20.42 -45.69
N MET A 194 12.38 -21.70 -45.74
CA MET A 194 11.62 -22.79 -45.14
C MET A 194 11.68 -22.77 -43.61
N GLU A 195 12.83 -22.44 -43.01
CA GLU A 195 12.96 -22.20 -41.57
C GLU A 195 12.15 -20.98 -41.10
N GLU A 196 12.19 -19.89 -41.86
CA GLU A 196 11.37 -18.70 -41.60
C GLU A 196 9.87 -19.04 -41.65
N LEU A 197 9.42 -19.75 -42.70
CA LEU A 197 8.03 -20.19 -42.84
C LEU A 197 7.60 -21.10 -41.68
N HIS A 198 8.46 -22.01 -41.24
CA HIS A 198 8.19 -22.87 -40.08
C HIS A 198 8.01 -22.05 -38.79
N ASN A 199 8.87 -21.04 -38.56
CA ASN A 199 8.75 -20.17 -37.40
C ASN A 199 7.48 -19.31 -37.48
N ASP A 200 7.13 -18.78 -38.65
CA ASP A 200 5.89 -18.03 -38.87
C ASP A 200 4.65 -18.91 -38.58
N ILE A 201 4.63 -20.16 -39.05
CA ILE A 201 3.54 -21.11 -38.76
C ILE A 201 3.47 -21.42 -37.26
N LYS A 202 4.62 -21.62 -36.61
CA LYS A 202 4.67 -21.88 -35.16
C LYS A 202 4.08 -20.73 -34.35
N MET A 203 4.35 -19.49 -34.74
CA MET A 203 3.79 -18.29 -34.11
C MET A 203 2.26 -18.17 -34.27
N HIS A 204 1.64 -18.91 -35.18
CA HIS A 204 0.20 -18.91 -35.42
C HIS A 204 -0.54 -20.14 -34.83
N LEU A 205 0.19 -21.09 -34.22
CA LEU A 205 -0.37 -22.32 -33.64
C LEU A 205 -0.34 -22.34 -32.09
N ASP A 206 0.57 -21.57 -31.48
CA ASP A 206 0.58 -21.29 -30.03
C ASP A 206 -0.39 -20.15 -29.70
#